data_AF-A0A2V9JYN0-F1
#
_entry.id   AF-A0A2V9JYN0-F1
#
_cell.length_a   1.000
_cell.length_b   1.000
_cell.length_c   1.000
_cell.angle_alpha   90.00
_cell.angle_beta   90.00
_cell.angle_gamma   90.00
#
_symmetry.space_group_name_H-M   'P 1'
#
loop_
_entity.id
_entity.type
_entity.pdbx_description
1 polymer ?
#
loop_
_entity_poly.entity_id
_entity_poly.type
_entity_poly.pdbx_seq_one_letter_code
_entity_poly.pdbx_strand_id
1 'polypeptide(L)'
;MLDLMRISQLRYQEGLDLIKAGDPARARAAFDAAVDLVLKSQWSLSEARPLDRFFQDLIQRIHEDEARFLPPVNDEHPESAVVDELDKLDLIPITVDPRLRDVVEADIARTRYDIPVMLNEKVLKSLNFWLSRGRKFFEEGLIRSGRYREMIEKTFKEASVPLDVMYLAQVESLFKTNALSRAQCKGMWQFGRGTAVRYGLKVNNYVDER
;
A
#
# COMPACT_ATOMS: atom_id res chain seq x y z
N MET A 1 -16.51 11.40 33.19
CA MET A 1 -16.36 10.23 32.31
C MET A 1 -17.63 9.93 31.52
N LEU A 2 -18.79 9.71 32.18
CA LEU A 2 -20.06 9.47 31.47
C LEU A 2 -20.47 10.62 30.54
N ASP A 3 -20.34 11.88 30.98
CA ASP A 3 -20.63 13.03 30.12
C ASP A 3 -19.71 13.11 28.90
N LEU A 4 -18.43 12.78 29.06
CA LEU A 4 -17.47 12.71 27.96
C LEU A 4 -17.90 11.68 26.92
N MET A 5 -18.20 10.45 27.36
CA MET A 5 -18.66 9.37 26.49
C MET A 5 -19.95 9.75 25.76
N ARG A 6 -20.88 10.43 26.44
CA ARG A 6 -22.11 10.93 25.83
C ARG A 6 -21.83 11.98 24.75
N ILE A 7 -20.93 12.94 25.00
CA ILE A 7 -20.59 13.99 24.02
C ILE A 7 -19.85 13.38 22.82
N SER A 8 -18.92 12.45 23.05
CA SER A 8 -18.25 11.70 21.99
C SER A 8 -19.26 10.91 21.14
N GLN A 9 -20.23 10.22 21.78
CA GLN A 9 -21.30 9.49 21.09
C GLN A 9 -22.19 10.41 20.24
N LEU A 10 -22.47 11.64 20.70
CA LEU A 10 -23.22 12.63 19.92
C LEU A 10 -22.47 13.05 18.65
N ARG A 11 -21.14 13.25 18.74
CA ARG A 11 -20.30 13.56 17.56
C ARG A 11 -20.25 12.40 16.58
N TYR A 12 -20.17 11.16 17.07
CA TYR A 12 -20.29 9.99 16.22
C TYR A 12 -21.66 9.93 15.52
N GLN A 13 -22.75 10.19 16.23
CA GLN A 13 -24.08 10.19 15.62
C GLN A 13 -24.23 11.30 14.56
N GLU A 14 -23.68 12.49 14.83
CA GLU A 14 -23.60 13.58 13.84
C GLU A 14 -22.86 13.12 12.58
N GLY A 15 -21.70 12.47 12.74
CA GLY A 15 -20.96 11.88 11.62
C GLY A 15 -21.78 10.86 10.83
N LEU A 16 -22.52 9.98 11.53
CA LEU A 16 -23.38 8.97 10.92
C LEU A 16 -24.58 9.57 10.17
N ASP A 17 -25.11 10.71 10.61
CA ASP A 17 -26.20 11.38 9.92
C ASP A 17 -25.68 12.10 8.66
N LEU A 18 -24.50 12.74 8.76
CA LEU A 18 -23.81 13.39 7.64
C LEU A 18 -23.41 12.41 6.55
N ILE A 19 -22.90 11.22 6.94
CA ILE A 19 -22.47 10.19 5.99
C ILE A 19 -23.67 9.65 5.20
N LYS A 20 -24.82 9.45 5.86
CA LYS A 20 -26.07 9.03 5.22
C LYS A 20 -26.67 10.10 4.33
N ALA A 21 -26.44 11.37 4.65
CA ALA A 21 -26.82 12.52 3.84
C ALA A 21 -25.89 12.74 2.62
N GLY A 22 -24.80 11.98 2.49
CA GLY A 22 -23.86 12.08 1.38
C GLY A 22 -22.81 13.17 1.52
N ASP A 23 -22.52 13.63 2.75
CA ASP A 23 -21.47 14.61 3.03
C ASP A 23 -20.27 13.94 3.76
N PRO A 24 -19.37 13.28 3.02
CA PRO A 24 -18.30 12.47 3.59
C PRO A 24 -17.22 13.31 4.30
N ALA A 25 -16.99 14.54 3.83
CA ALA A 25 -15.97 15.41 4.39
C ALA A 25 -16.38 15.88 5.79
N ARG A 26 -17.64 16.30 5.97
CA ARG A 26 -18.14 16.69 7.29
C ARG A 26 -18.35 15.49 8.21
N ALA A 27 -18.71 14.33 7.66
CA ALA A 27 -18.81 13.09 8.43
C ALA A 27 -17.47 12.73 9.10
N ARG A 28 -16.37 12.74 8.33
CA ARG A 28 -15.02 12.50 8.87
C ARG A 28 -14.64 13.48 9.95
N ALA A 29 -14.86 14.78 9.74
CA ALA A 29 -14.58 15.80 10.75
C ALA A 29 -15.36 15.55 12.06
N ALA A 30 -16.59 15.04 11.98
CA ALA A 30 -17.39 14.67 13.15
C ALA A 30 -16.88 13.39 13.85
N PHE A 31 -16.44 12.38 13.09
CA PHE A 31 -15.81 11.17 13.65
C PHE A 31 -14.47 11.48 14.33
N ASP A 32 -13.62 12.28 13.69
CA ASP A 32 -12.36 12.76 14.27
C ASP A 32 -12.62 13.50 15.58
N ALA A 33 -13.62 14.38 15.61
CA ALA A 33 -14.02 15.07 16.83
C ALA A 33 -14.52 14.11 17.94
N ALA A 34 -15.21 13.04 17.59
CA ALA A 34 -15.67 12.02 18.54
C ALA A 34 -14.50 11.29 19.21
N VAL A 35 -13.48 10.93 18.41
CA VAL A 35 -12.25 10.25 18.84
C VAL A 35 -11.36 11.19 19.65
N ASP A 36 -11.17 12.41 19.15
CA ASP A 36 -10.34 13.44 19.80
C ASP A 36 -10.84 13.78 21.20
N LEU A 37 -12.16 13.84 21.41
CA LEU A 37 -12.72 14.08 22.74
C LEU A 37 -12.23 13.04 23.74
N VAL A 38 -12.16 11.77 23.36
CA VAL A 38 -11.72 10.68 24.23
C VAL A 38 -10.20 10.75 24.44
N LEU A 39 -9.43 10.89 23.35
CA LEU A 39 -7.96 10.91 23.38
C LEU A 39 -7.37 12.12 24.10
N LYS A 40 -7.99 13.30 23.96
CA LYS A 40 -7.56 14.55 24.59
C LYS A 40 -8.17 14.76 25.97
N SER A 41 -8.93 13.79 26.47
CA SER A 41 -9.52 13.89 27.80
C SER A 41 -8.46 13.73 28.90
N GLN A 42 -8.79 14.20 30.10
CA GLN A 42 -7.96 14.04 31.30
C GLN A 42 -7.86 12.59 31.81
N TRP A 43 -8.54 11.64 31.18
CA TRP A 43 -8.63 10.25 31.64
C TRP A 43 -7.70 9.35 30.83
N SER A 44 -6.88 8.54 31.49
CA SER A 44 -6.02 7.56 30.82
C SER A 44 -6.82 6.34 30.35
N LEU A 45 -6.70 5.99 29.07
CA LEU A 45 -7.31 4.78 28.50
C LEU A 45 -6.78 3.50 29.17
N SER A 46 -5.49 3.44 29.50
CA SER A 46 -4.90 2.24 30.12
C SER A 46 -5.40 1.98 31.54
N GLU A 47 -5.84 3.03 32.24
CA GLU A 47 -6.28 2.95 33.63
C GLU A 47 -7.81 2.80 33.75
N ALA A 48 -8.56 3.47 32.87
CA ALA A 48 -10.02 3.48 32.90
C ALA A 48 -10.61 2.43 31.94
N ARG A 49 -10.69 1.17 32.38
CA ARG A 49 -11.27 0.05 31.59
C ARG A 49 -12.62 0.38 30.90
N PRO A 50 -13.59 1.07 31.53
CA PRO A 50 -14.83 1.43 30.84
C PRO A 50 -14.63 2.40 29.67
N LEU A 51 -13.67 3.33 29.79
CA LEU A 51 -13.37 4.30 28.74
C LEU A 51 -12.59 3.66 27.59
N ASP A 52 -11.67 2.74 27.90
CA ASP A 52 -10.98 1.93 26.89
C ASP A 52 -11.96 1.10 26.06
N ARG A 53 -12.85 0.34 26.70
CA ARG A 53 -13.87 -0.43 25.99
C ARG A 53 -14.74 0.46 25.09
N PHE A 54 -15.18 1.61 25.63
CA PHE A 54 -15.95 2.57 24.83
C PHE A 54 -15.15 3.08 23.63
N PHE A 55 -13.87 3.38 23.82
CA PHE A 55 -12.98 3.84 22.76
C PHE A 55 -12.81 2.79 21.66
N GLN A 56 -12.50 1.53 22.03
CA GLN A 56 -12.39 0.43 21.08
C GLN A 56 -13.70 0.22 20.31
N ASP A 57 -14.84 0.20 21.02
CA ASP A 57 -16.17 0.06 20.41
C ASP A 57 -16.51 1.24 19.49
N LEU A 58 -16.06 2.46 19.83
CA LEU A 58 -16.27 3.65 19.01
C LEU A 58 -15.47 3.57 17.71
N ILE A 59 -14.18 3.22 17.79
CA ILE A 59 -13.31 3.06 16.62
C ILE A 59 -13.85 1.98 15.68
N GLN A 60 -14.27 0.84 16.24
CA GLN A 60 -14.84 -0.26 15.46
C GLN A 60 -16.10 0.18 14.72
N ARG A 61 -17.02 0.89 15.40
CA ARG A 61 -18.26 1.38 14.80
C ARG A 61 -18.02 2.44 13.72
N ILE A 62 -17.09 3.37 13.95
CA ILE A 62 -16.68 4.34 12.92
C ILE A 62 -16.16 3.60 11.70
N HIS A 63 -15.26 2.63 11.88
CA HIS A 63 -14.72 1.86 10.77
C HIS A 63 -15.79 1.10 9.98
N GLU A 64 -16.74 0.46 10.66
CA GLU A 64 -17.86 -0.24 10.04
C GLU A 64 -18.78 0.68 9.25
N ASP A 65 -19.14 1.84 9.82
CA ASP A 65 -20.02 2.81 9.16
C ASP A 65 -19.32 3.53 8.02
N GLU A 66 -18.05 3.90 8.18
CA GLU A 66 -17.24 4.45 7.09
C GLU A 66 -17.11 3.43 5.96
N ALA A 67 -16.83 2.16 6.25
CA ALA A 67 -16.80 1.11 5.22
C ALA A 67 -18.17 0.89 4.53
N ARG A 68 -19.27 1.17 5.24
CA ARG A 68 -20.63 1.00 4.72
C ARG A 68 -21.11 2.17 3.87
N PHE A 69 -20.77 3.40 4.25
CA PHE A 69 -21.32 4.62 3.65
C PHE A 69 -20.28 5.44 2.88
N LEU A 70 -18.99 5.27 3.14
CA LEU A 70 -17.91 5.86 2.37
C LEU A 70 -17.29 4.82 1.44
N PRO A 71 -16.95 5.20 0.20
CA PRO A 71 -15.92 4.46 -0.51
C PRO A 71 -14.62 4.50 0.32
N PRO A 72 -13.75 3.48 0.23
CA PRO A 72 -12.46 3.49 0.91
C PRO A 72 -11.74 4.79 0.54
N VAL A 73 -11.01 5.33 1.51
CA VAL A 73 -10.14 6.48 1.28
C VAL A 73 -9.14 6.05 0.22
N ASN A 74 -9.41 6.35 -1.05
CA ASN A 74 -8.32 6.52 -2.00
C ASN A 74 -7.56 7.71 -1.45
N ASP A 75 -6.34 7.46 -0.95
CA ASP A 75 -5.38 8.52 -0.66
C ASP A 75 -5.50 9.60 -1.73
N GLU A 76 -5.67 10.84 -1.28
CA GLU A 76 -5.84 11.99 -2.15
C GLU A 76 -4.65 12.05 -3.12
N HIS A 77 -4.95 11.79 -4.39
CA HIS A 77 -4.03 11.67 -5.52
C HIS A 77 -3.25 10.35 -5.53
N PRO A 78 -3.61 9.41 -6.44
CA PRO A 78 -2.83 8.21 -6.60
C PRO A 78 -1.41 8.58 -7.03
N GLU A 79 -0.42 7.91 -6.44
CA GLU A 79 0.96 8.10 -6.83
C GLU A 79 1.19 7.54 -8.24
N SER A 80 2.06 8.18 -9.02
CA SER A 80 2.46 7.62 -10.30
C SER A 80 3.13 6.26 -10.08
N ALA A 81 2.71 5.27 -10.88
CA ALA A 81 3.36 3.98 -10.94
C ALA A 81 4.76 4.10 -11.58
N VAL A 82 5.68 3.24 -11.17
CA VAL A 82 7.07 3.27 -11.65
C VAL A 82 7.21 2.63 -13.02
N VAL A 83 6.34 1.67 -13.32
CA VAL A 83 6.24 1.07 -14.66
C VAL A 83 6.09 2.12 -15.77
N ASP A 84 5.39 3.22 -15.49
CA ASP A 84 5.22 4.31 -16.46
C ASP A 84 6.52 5.04 -16.81
N GLU A 85 7.43 5.17 -15.84
CA GLU A 85 8.75 5.76 -16.08
C GLU A 85 9.70 4.76 -16.72
N LEU A 86 9.56 3.47 -16.40
CA LEU A 86 10.34 2.40 -17.04
C LEU A 86 10.01 2.23 -18.52
N ASP A 87 8.74 2.39 -18.91
CA ASP A 87 8.34 2.37 -20.32
C ASP A 87 9.01 3.45 -21.16
N LYS A 88 9.43 4.56 -20.54
CA LYS A 88 10.14 5.65 -21.21
C LYS A 88 11.65 5.41 -21.30
N LEU A 89 12.17 4.41 -20.61
CA LEU A 89 13.60 4.16 -20.51
C LEU A 89 14.12 3.48 -21.79
N ASP A 90 14.86 4.22 -22.60
CA ASP A 90 15.60 3.63 -23.71
C ASP A 90 16.89 2.98 -23.20
N LEU A 91 16.93 1.64 -23.25
CA LEU A 91 18.10 0.85 -22.85
C LEU A 91 19.17 0.79 -23.95
N ILE A 92 18.85 1.16 -25.20
CA ILE A 92 19.80 1.11 -26.31
C ILE A 92 21.08 1.94 -26.04
N PRO A 93 21.00 3.22 -25.61
CA PRO A 93 22.18 4.06 -25.38
C PRO A 93 22.98 3.71 -24.13
N ILE A 94 22.52 2.78 -23.29
CA ILE A 94 23.21 2.44 -22.03
C ILE A 94 24.44 1.60 -22.33
N THR A 95 25.61 2.21 -22.11
CA THR A 95 26.89 1.49 -22.05
C THR A 95 26.99 0.74 -20.73
N VAL A 96 27.13 -0.58 -20.80
CA VAL A 96 27.29 -1.47 -19.65
C VAL A 96 28.72 -1.34 -19.13
N ASP A 97 28.90 -1.20 -17.81
CA ASP A 97 30.23 -1.34 -17.20
C ASP A 97 30.78 -2.75 -17.52
N PRO A 98 31.96 -2.86 -18.18
CA PRO A 98 32.54 -4.14 -18.54
C PRO A 98 32.70 -5.12 -17.37
N ARG A 99 32.84 -4.63 -16.14
CA ARG A 99 32.99 -5.46 -14.93
C ARG A 99 31.66 -5.96 -14.38
N LEU A 100 30.54 -5.33 -14.74
CA LEU A 100 29.24 -5.66 -14.18
C LEU A 100 28.86 -7.11 -14.45
N ARG A 101 29.20 -7.61 -15.64
CA ARG A 101 28.92 -8.99 -16.03
C ARG A 101 29.56 -9.98 -15.06
N ASP A 102 30.87 -9.90 -14.87
CA ASP A 102 31.62 -10.83 -14.02
C ASP A 102 31.11 -10.79 -12.56
N VAL A 103 30.79 -9.59 -12.07
CA VAL A 103 30.22 -9.40 -10.72
C VAL A 103 28.87 -10.09 -10.58
N VAL A 104 27.98 -9.90 -11.56
CA VAL A 104 26.62 -10.48 -11.54
C VAL A 104 26.66 -12.00 -11.73
N GLU A 105 27.53 -12.51 -12.61
CA GLU A 105 27.71 -13.96 -12.78
C GLU A 105 28.23 -14.61 -11.49
N ALA A 106 29.17 -13.97 -10.79
CA ALA A 106 29.66 -14.45 -9.50
C ALA A 106 28.60 -14.42 -8.40
N ASP A 107 27.72 -13.41 -8.39
CA ASP A 107 26.59 -13.33 -7.45
C ASP A 107 25.54 -14.40 -7.73
N ILE A 108 25.14 -14.57 -9.00
CA ILE A 108 24.19 -15.61 -9.42
C ILE A 108 24.69 -17.01 -9.04
N ALA A 109 26.00 -17.26 -9.14
CA ALA A 109 26.59 -18.55 -8.77
C ALA A 109 26.58 -18.83 -7.26
N ARG A 110 26.45 -17.80 -6.41
CA ARG A 110 26.50 -17.91 -4.94
C ARG A 110 25.13 -17.78 -4.28
N THR A 111 24.20 -17.10 -4.94
CA THR A 111 22.88 -16.79 -4.42
C THR A 111 21.86 -17.84 -4.89
N ARG A 112 21.04 -18.33 -3.96
CA ARG A 112 19.95 -19.25 -4.28
C ARG A 112 18.68 -18.45 -4.56
N TYR A 113 18.19 -18.55 -5.79
CA TYR A 113 16.91 -17.99 -6.22
C TYR A 113 15.86 -19.09 -6.36
N ASP A 114 14.62 -18.77 -6.01
CA ASP A 114 13.46 -19.63 -6.25
C ASP A 114 13.00 -19.54 -7.72
N ILE A 115 13.39 -18.47 -8.43
CA ILE A 115 13.14 -18.27 -9.87
C ILE A 115 14.47 -18.30 -10.64
N PRO A 116 14.59 -19.07 -11.74
CA PRO A 116 15.80 -19.08 -12.55
C PRO A 116 16.14 -17.69 -13.12
N VAL A 117 17.34 -17.20 -12.81
CA VAL A 117 17.85 -15.92 -13.32
C VAL A 117 18.67 -16.15 -14.59
N MET A 118 18.32 -15.44 -15.66
CA MET A 118 19.07 -15.48 -16.93
C MET A 118 19.77 -14.15 -17.18
N LEU A 119 21.09 -14.19 -17.36
CA LEU A 119 21.88 -13.01 -17.70
C LEU A 119 21.93 -12.81 -19.22
N ASN A 120 21.50 -11.64 -19.67
CA ASN A 120 21.62 -11.21 -21.06
C ASN A 120 21.90 -9.71 -21.13
N GLU A 121 22.18 -9.20 -22.33
CA GLU A 121 22.54 -7.79 -22.53
C GLU A 121 21.47 -6.80 -22.06
N LYS A 122 20.17 -7.13 -22.22
CA LYS A 122 19.09 -6.26 -21.73
C LYS A 122 19.09 -6.18 -20.21
N VAL A 123 19.26 -7.32 -19.54
CA VAL A 123 19.37 -7.40 -18.08
C VAL A 123 20.56 -6.61 -17.58
N LEU A 124 21.73 -6.75 -18.21
CA LEU A 124 22.93 -5.99 -17.84
C LEU A 124 22.73 -4.48 -17.98
N LYS A 125 22.08 -4.02 -19.06
CA LYS A 125 21.75 -2.61 -19.27
C LYS A 125 20.77 -2.08 -18.20
N SER A 126 19.74 -2.86 -17.88
CA SER A 126 18.81 -2.53 -16.79
C SER A 126 19.52 -2.47 -15.44
N LEU A 127 20.37 -3.44 -15.12
CA LEU A 127 21.18 -3.43 -13.89
C LEU A 127 22.09 -2.20 -13.83
N ASN A 128 22.76 -1.86 -14.92
CA ASN A 128 23.60 -0.67 -14.99
C ASN A 128 22.80 0.61 -14.73
N PHE A 129 21.57 0.72 -15.25
CA PHE A 129 20.67 1.83 -14.94
C PHE A 129 20.33 1.90 -13.44
N TRP A 130 19.87 0.79 -12.86
CA TRP A 130 19.43 0.72 -11.46
C TRP A 130 20.57 0.90 -10.47
N LEU A 131 21.79 0.51 -10.81
CA LEU A 131 22.98 0.72 -9.99
C LEU A 131 23.56 2.14 -10.13
N SER A 132 23.14 2.91 -11.14
CA SER A 132 23.59 4.28 -11.40
C SER A 132 22.47 5.31 -11.25
N ARG A 133 21.85 5.73 -12.36
CA ARG A 133 20.85 6.81 -12.42
C ARG A 133 19.57 6.48 -11.66
N GLY A 134 19.16 5.21 -11.68
CA GLY A 134 17.96 4.71 -11.01
C GLY A 134 18.17 4.39 -9.52
N ARG A 135 19.40 4.49 -9.00
CA ARG A 135 19.78 3.99 -7.68
C ARG A 135 18.95 4.55 -6.54
N LYS A 136 18.74 5.87 -6.52
CA LYS A 136 17.96 6.53 -5.47
C LYS A 136 16.53 6.00 -5.40
N PHE A 137 15.85 5.89 -6.54
CA PHE A 137 14.50 5.35 -6.62
C PHE A 137 14.44 3.88 -6.18
N PHE A 138 15.46 3.10 -6.56
CA PHE A 138 15.56 1.70 -6.15
C PHE A 138 15.68 1.57 -4.62
N GLU A 139 16.57 2.35 -4.00
CA GLU A 139 16.75 2.39 -2.55
C GLU A 139 15.47 2.81 -1.82
N GLU A 140 14.74 3.81 -2.32
CA GLU A 140 13.45 4.23 -1.75
C GLU A 140 12.40 3.11 -1.75
N GLY A 141 12.34 2.32 -2.83
CA GLY A 141 11.48 1.14 -2.90
C GLY A 141 11.87 0.05 -1.89
N LEU A 142 13.17 -0.21 -1.74
CA LEU A 142 13.68 -1.17 -0.76
C LEU A 142 13.36 -0.74 0.68
N ILE A 143 13.52 0.54 1.01
CA ILE A 143 13.15 1.07 2.33
C ILE A 143 11.66 0.86 2.58
N ARG A 144 10.81 1.15 1.58
CA ARG A 144 9.36 0.94 1.68
C ARG A 144 8.98 -0.54 1.82
N SER A 145 9.69 -1.44 1.14
CA SER A 145 9.46 -2.89 1.18
C SER A 145 9.55 -3.45 2.60
N GLY A 146 10.37 -2.85 3.48
CA GLY A 146 10.51 -3.28 4.86
C GLY A 146 9.21 -3.31 5.65
N ARG A 147 8.22 -2.47 5.28
CA ARG A 147 6.89 -2.45 5.90
C ARG A 147 6.00 -3.65 5.52
N TYR A 148 6.27 -4.27 4.38
CA TYR A 148 5.37 -5.27 3.80
C TYR A 148 6.01 -6.66 3.66
N ARG A 149 7.35 -6.73 3.70
CA ARG A 149 8.12 -7.94 3.42
C ARG A 149 7.68 -9.15 4.24
N GLU A 150 7.55 -9.00 5.56
CA GLU A 150 7.14 -10.11 6.42
C GLU A 150 5.73 -10.65 6.07
N MET A 151 4.79 -9.73 5.83
CA MET A 151 3.43 -10.08 5.42
C MET A 151 3.41 -10.79 4.05
N ILE A 152 4.17 -10.29 3.08
CA ILE A 152 4.26 -10.88 1.74
C ILE A 152 4.91 -12.26 1.83
N GLU A 153 6.04 -12.40 2.53
CA GLU A 153 6.74 -13.68 2.68
C GLU A 153 5.86 -14.74 3.34
N LYS A 154 5.12 -14.37 4.40
CA LYS A 154 4.17 -15.27 5.05
C LYS A 154 3.08 -15.72 4.08
N THR A 155 2.43 -14.77 3.41
CA THR A 155 1.34 -15.04 2.46
C THR A 155 1.81 -15.91 1.29
N PHE A 156 3.00 -15.63 0.77
CA PHE A 156 3.56 -16.39 -0.36
C PHE A 156 3.92 -17.81 0.04
N LYS A 157 4.50 -18.02 1.23
CA LYS A 157 4.75 -19.37 1.76
C LYS A 157 3.45 -20.16 1.93
N GLU A 158 2.42 -19.55 2.51
CA GLU A 158 1.10 -20.17 2.67
C GLU A 158 0.47 -20.54 1.32
N ALA A 159 0.63 -19.68 0.32
CA ALA A 159 0.14 -19.88 -1.05
C ALA A 159 1.08 -20.71 -1.95
N SER A 160 2.22 -21.21 -1.42
CA SER A 160 3.25 -21.90 -2.21
C SER A 160 3.77 -21.11 -3.42
N VAL A 161 3.86 -19.80 -3.28
CA VAL A 161 4.42 -18.86 -4.28
C VAL A 161 5.92 -18.66 -4.01
N PRO A 162 6.79 -18.70 -5.04
CA PRO A 162 8.21 -18.38 -4.90
C PRO A 162 8.45 -17.00 -4.29
N LEU A 163 9.37 -16.86 -3.34
CA LEU A 163 9.56 -15.60 -2.61
C LEU A 163 10.11 -14.48 -3.50
N ASP A 164 10.92 -14.84 -4.49
CA ASP A 164 11.50 -13.89 -5.44
C ASP A 164 10.44 -13.11 -6.25
N VAL A 165 9.20 -13.62 -6.35
CA VAL A 165 8.07 -12.90 -6.97
C VAL A 165 7.81 -11.56 -6.28
N MET A 166 8.14 -11.43 -4.98
CA MET A 166 7.95 -10.20 -4.23
C MET A 166 8.69 -9.01 -4.86
N TYR A 167 9.82 -9.24 -5.51
CA TYR A 167 10.58 -8.17 -6.17
C TYR A 167 9.87 -7.59 -7.39
N LEU A 168 8.77 -8.19 -7.88
CA LEU A 168 7.91 -7.53 -8.87
C LEU A 168 7.30 -6.23 -8.32
N ALA A 169 6.93 -6.19 -7.04
CA ALA A 169 6.40 -4.96 -6.42
C ALA A 169 7.38 -3.78 -6.51
N GLN A 170 8.69 -4.06 -6.55
CA GLN A 170 9.72 -3.05 -6.74
C GLN A 170 9.60 -2.40 -8.12
N VAL A 171 9.52 -3.20 -9.19
CA VAL A 171 9.48 -2.68 -10.57
C VAL A 171 8.11 -2.13 -10.95
N GLU A 172 7.03 -2.66 -10.37
CA GLU A 172 5.66 -2.21 -10.65
C GLU A 172 5.35 -0.87 -9.98
N SER A 173 5.65 -0.72 -8.69
CA SER A 173 5.24 0.46 -7.93
C SER A 173 6.23 0.95 -6.88
N LEU A 174 7.43 0.36 -6.75
CA LEU A 174 8.34 0.59 -5.61
C LEU A 174 7.64 0.34 -4.25
N PHE A 175 6.80 -0.70 -4.18
CA PHE A 175 5.99 -1.05 -3.00
C PHE A 175 4.94 0.01 -2.59
N LYS A 176 4.54 0.91 -3.49
CA LYS A 176 3.45 1.86 -3.23
C LYS A 176 2.09 1.15 -3.33
N THR A 177 1.27 1.27 -2.28
CA THR A 177 -0.05 0.63 -2.19
C THR A 177 -1.15 1.40 -2.91
N ASN A 178 -0.95 2.67 -3.23
CA ASN A 178 -1.93 3.56 -3.88
C ASN A 178 -1.49 3.97 -5.31
N ALA A 179 -0.53 3.25 -5.91
CA ALA A 179 -0.01 3.59 -7.22
C ALA A 179 -1.05 3.38 -8.33
N LEU A 180 -1.17 4.34 -9.25
CA LEU A 180 -1.99 4.25 -10.45
C LEU A 180 -1.12 4.50 -11.68
N SER A 181 -1.18 3.59 -12.64
CA SER A 181 -0.54 3.79 -13.95
C SER A 181 -1.48 4.43 -14.95
N ARG A 182 -0.90 4.96 -16.03
CA ARG A 182 -1.64 5.43 -17.22
C ARG A 182 -2.59 4.38 -17.78
N ALA A 183 -2.23 3.10 -17.70
CA ALA A 183 -3.03 1.96 -18.14
C ALA A 183 -4.17 1.57 -17.15
N GLN A 184 -4.40 2.35 -16.10
CA GLN A 184 -5.41 2.11 -15.06
C GLN A 184 -5.17 0.84 -14.21
N CYS A 185 -3.92 0.36 -14.16
CA CYS A 185 -3.50 -0.64 -13.19
C CYS A 185 -3.24 0.01 -11.83
N LYS A 186 -3.61 -0.68 -10.74
CA LYS A 186 -3.59 -0.12 -9.40
C LYS A 186 -2.78 -0.95 -8.40
N GLY A 187 -2.33 -0.27 -7.36
CA GLY A 187 -1.77 -0.88 -6.17
C GLY A 187 -0.33 -1.34 -6.32
N MET A 188 0.13 -2.07 -5.31
CA MET A 188 1.51 -2.56 -5.19
C MET A 188 1.95 -3.42 -6.38
N TRP A 189 1.01 -4.18 -6.91
CA TRP A 189 1.24 -5.19 -7.95
C TRP A 189 0.79 -4.71 -9.33
N GLN A 190 0.32 -3.47 -9.45
CA GLN A 190 -0.26 -2.93 -10.68
C GLN A 190 -1.29 -3.88 -11.31
N PHE A 191 -2.30 -4.26 -10.54
CA PHE A 191 -3.36 -5.12 -11.04
C PHE A 191 -4.32 -4.37 -11.98
N GLY A 192 -4.53 -4.92 -13.17
CA GLY A 192 -5.55 -4.45 -14.10
C GLY A 192 -6.96 -4.85 -13.64
N ARG A 193 -7.96 -4.02 -13.95
CA ARG A 193 -9.36 -4.27 -13.54
C ARG A 193 -9.89 -5.62 -14.03
N GLY A 194 -9.66 -5.97 -15.30
CA GLY A 194 -10.11 -7.24 -15.85
C GLY A 194 -9.47 -8.45 -15.17
N THR A 195 -8.17 -8.35 -14.87
CA THR A 195 -7.43 -9.39 -14.13
C THR A 195 -7.96 -9.54 -12.71
N ALA A 196 -8.16 -8.43 -11.99
CA ALA A 196 -8.71 -8.44 -10.64
C ALA A 196 -10.08 -9.14 -10.57
N VAL A 197 -11.01 -8.74 -11.45
CA VAL A 197 -12.34 -9.37 -11.53
C VAL A 197 -12.24 -10.87 -11.84
N ARG A 198 -11.33 -11.26 -12.75
CA ARG A 198 -11.10 -12.68 -13.07
C ARG A 198 -10.61 -13.50 -11.87
N TYR A 199 -9.83 -12.89 -10.97
CA TYR A 199 -9.36 -13.52 -9.74
C TYR A 199 -10.31 -13.32 -8.55
N GLY A 200 -11.51 -12.78 -8.76
CA GLY A 200 -12.56 -12.67 -7.75
C GLY A 200 -12.51 -11.40 -6.89
N LEU A 201 -11.65 -10.44 -7.23
CA LEU A 201 -11.57 -9.15 -6.55
C LEU A 201 -12.78 -8.28 -6.93
N LYS A 202 -13.33 -7.57 -5.96
CA LYS A 202 -14.41 -6.59 -6.14
C LYS A 202 -13.83 -5.29 -6.67
N VAL A 203 -14.28 -4.90 -7.86
CA VAL A 203 -13.93 -3.62 -8.48
C VAL A 203 -15.19 -2.91 -9.01
N ASN A 204 -15.69 -1.96 -8.24
CA ASN A 204 -16.83 -1.12 -8.54
C ASN A 204 -16.57 0.34 -8.09
N ASN A 205 -17.56 1.22 -8.22
CA ASN A 205 -17.41 2.64 -7.89
C ASN A 205 -17.20 2.92 -6.39
N TYR A 206 -17.50 1.94 -5.54
CA TYR A 206 -17.44 2.03 -4.09
C TYR A 206 -16.32 1.21 -3.48
N VAL A 207 -15.82 0.17 -4.15
CA VAL A 207 -14.77 -0.72 -3.65
C VAL A 207 -13.86 -1.12 -4.79
N ASP A 208 -12.56 -0.97 -4.61
CA ASP A 208 -11.53 -1.43 -5.53
C ASP A 208 -10.49 -2.21 -4.71
N GLU A 209 -10.58 -3.55 -4.70
CA GLU A 209 -9.70 -4.44 -3.92
C GLU A 209 -8.30 -4.63 -4.56
N ARG A 210 -7.92 -3.78 -5.52
CA ARG A 210 -6.63 -3.82 -6.24
C ARG A 210 -5.55 -2.98 -5.56
#